data_AF-Q2YD44-F1
#
_entry.id   AF-Q2YD44-F1
#
_cell.length_a   1.000
_cell.length_b   1.000
_cell.length_c   1.000
_cell.angle_alpha   90.00
_cell.angle_beta   90.00
_cell.angle_gamma   90.00
#
_symmetry.space_group_name_H-M   'P 1'
#
loop_
_entity.id
_entity.type
_entity.pdbx_description
1 polymer ?
#
loop_
_entity_poly.entity_id
_entity_poly.type
_entity_poly.pdbx_seq_one_letter_code
_entity_poly.pdbx_strand_id
1 'polypeptide(L)' 'MTYDELKLHGEAVEAYRKTVVLQPENADAWYNLGVDYAILDERDRIREIYKTLRKLDPSRAERYFNTYILP' A
#
# COMPACT_ATOMS: atom_id res chain seq x y z
N MET A 1 14.60 -3.70 -10.74
CA MET A 1 14.50 -2.36 -10.12
C MET A 1 15.90 -1.82 -9.94
N THR A 2 16.13 -0.57 -10.31
CA THR A 2 17.40 0.12 -10.06
C THR A 2 17.42 0.66 -8.62
N TYR A 3 18.60 1.03 -8.11
CA TYR A 3 18.74 1.60 -6.76
C TYR A 3 17.92 2.89 -6.58
N ASP A 4 17.81 3.68 -7.64
CA ASP A 4 17.06 4.94 -7.64
C ASP A 4 15.55 4.72 -7.53
N GLU A 5 15.02 3.69 -8.20
CA GLU A 5 13.60 3.31 -8.08
C GLU A 5 13.27 2.92 -6.64
N LEU A 6 14.09 2.07 -6.00
CA LEU A 6 13.88 1.68 -4.61
C LEU A 6 13.89 2.88 -3.65
N LYS A 7 14.77 3.85 -3.91
CA LYS A 7 14.82 5.08 -3.11
C LYS A 7 13.55 5.91 -3.28
N LEU A 8 13.05 6.06 -4.50
CA LEU A 8 11.82 6.80 -4.79
C LEU A 8 10.60 6.16 -4.13
N HIS A 9 10.50 4.82 -4.14
CA HIS A 9 9.42 4.11 -3.45
C HIS A 9 9.50 4.29 -1.93
N GLY A 10 10.70 4.32 -1.35
CA GLY A 10 10.88 4.65 0.07
C GLY A 10 10.39 6.06 0.44
N GLU A 11 10.68 7.06 -0.40
CA GLU A 11 10.19 8.43 -0.21
C GLU A 11 8.66 8.52 -0.41
N ALA A 12 8.12 7.79 -1.38
CA ALA A 12 6.68 7.71 -1.64
C ALA A 12 5.92 7.08 -0.47
N VAL A 13 6.46 6.01 0.14
CA VAL A 13 5.91 5.41 1.37
C VAL A 13 5.77 6.46 2.46
N GLU A 14 6.79 7.27 2.71
CA GLU A 14 6.73 8.30 3.75
C GLU A 14 5.70 9.40 3.44
N ALA A 15 5.56 9.79 2.18
CA ALA A 15 4.53 10.73 1.75
C ALA A 15 3.12 10.15 1.96
N TYR A 16 2.87 8.91 1.50
CA TYR A 16 1.58 8.26 1.66
C TYR A 16 1.27 7.93 3.12
N ARG A 17 2.26 7.59 3.95
CA ARG A 17 2.08 7.41 5.40
C ARG A 17 1.53 8.66 6.07
N LYS A 18 2.01 9.85 5.68
CA LYS A 18 1.44 11.12 6.18
C LYS A 18 0.01 11.31 5.68
N THR A 19 -0.24 10.99 4.41
CA THR A 19 -1.59 11.09 3.82
C THR A 19 -2.60 10.20 4.54
N VAL A 20 -2.28 8.93 4.81
CA VAL A 20 -3.20 8.03 5.50
C VAL A 20 -3.39 8.37 6.98
N VAL A 21 -2.46 9.10 7.60
CA VAL A 21 -2.64 9.65 8.95
C VAL A 21 -3.61 10.84 8.93
N LEU A 22 -3.52 11.70 7.92
CA LEU A 22 -4.41 12.86 7.77
C LEU A 22 -5.79 12.48 7.23
N GLN A 23 -5.85 11.47 6.38
CA GLN A 23 -7.04 10.98 5.69
C GLN A 23 -7.12 9.45 5.81
N PRO A 24 -7.44 8.93 7.01
CA PRO A 24 -7.49 7.49 7.24
C PRO A 24 -8.57 6.78 6.42
N GLU A 25 -9.56 7.51 5.91
CA GLU A 25 -10.64 6.97 5.08
C GLU A 25 -10.31 6.99 3.58
N ASN A 26 -9.17 7.55 3.18
CA ASN A 26 -8.76 7.64 1.79
C ASN A 26 -8.23 6.28 1.28
N ALA A 27 -9.12 5.48 0.71
CA ALA A 27 -8.78 4.17 0.16
C ALA A 27 -7.78 4.22 -1.01
N ASP A 28 -7.68 5.34 -1.75
CA ASP A 28 -6.67 5.49 -2.81
C ASP A 28 -5.26 5.64 -2.21
N ALA A 29 -5.13 6.43 -1.15
CA ALA A 29 -3.86 6.60 -0.45
C ALA A 29 -3.38 5.28 0.17
N TRP A 30 -4.29 4.51 0.78
CA TRP A 30 -3.98 3.18 1.31
C TRP A 30 -3.57 2.20 0.21
N TYR A 31 -4.24 2.23 -0.95
CA TYR A 31 -3.90 1.38 -2.08
C TYR A 31 -2.49 1.68 -2.59
N ASN A 32 -2.18 2.95 -2.88
CA ASN A 32 -0.87 3.36 -3.39
C ASN A 32 0.26 3.07 -2.40
N LEU A 33 0.05 3.31 -1.10
CA LEU A 33 0.97 2.92 -0.04
C LEU A 33 1.26 1.40 -0.08
N GLY A 34 0.22 0.61 -0.30
CA GLY A 34 0.36 -0.84 -0.46
C GLY A 34 1.08 -1.27 -1.72
N VAL A 35 0.96 -0.54 -2.82
CA VAL A 35 1.73 -0.81 -4.05
C VAL A 35 3.21 -0.58 -3.78
N ASP A 36 3.58 0.54 -3.17
CA ASP A 36 4.97 0.83 -2.84
C ASP A 36 5.56 -0.20 -1.88
N TYR A 37 4.80 -0.63 -0.86
CA TYR A 37 5.23 -1.74 0.00
C TYR A 37 5.40 -3.07 -0.74
N ALA A 38 4.58 -3.34 -1.75
CA ALA A 38 4.75 -4.55 -2.58
C ALA A 38 6.03 -4.49 -3.42
N ILE A 39 6.36 -3.32 -3.94
CA ILE A 39 7.60 -3.08 -4.70
C ILE A 39 8.83 -3.22 -3.79
N LEU A 40 8.72 -2.77 -2.54
CA LEU A 40 9.77 -2.91 -1.52
C LEU A 40 9.84 -4.31 -0.87
N ASP A 41 9.00 -5.26 -1.31
CA ASP A 41 8.86 -6.62 -0.73
C ASP A 41 8.55 -6.65 0.78
N GLU A 42 7.88 -5.60 1.27
CA GLU A 42 7.46 -5.43 2.67
C GLU A 42 6.16 -6.20 2.97
N ARG A 43 6.24 -7.54 2.92
CA ARG A 43 5.06 -8.42 2.97
C ARG A 43 4.16 -8.26 4.19
N ASP A 44 4.74 -7.92 5.33
CA ASP A 44 3.96 -7.68 6.54
C ASP A 44 3.10 -6.43 6.42
N ARG A 45 3.64 -5.37 5.81
CA ARG A 45 2.92 -4.13 5.54
C ARG A 45 1.81 -4.33 4.52
N ILE A 46 2.06 -5.06 3.44
CA ILE A 46 1.04 -5.41 2.43
C ILE A 46 -0.20 -6.02 3.09
N ARG A 47 -0.02 -6.94 4.06
CA ARG A 47 -1.14 -7.55 4.80
C ARG A 47 -1.87 -6.58 5.71
N GLU A 48 -1.16 -5.63 6.32
CA GLU A 48 -1.78 -4.54 7.09
C GLU A 48 -2.65 -3.66 6.19
N ILE A 49 -2.13 -3.27 5.02
CA ILE A 49 -2.86 -2.47 4.03
C ILE A 49 -4.14 -3.17 3.61
N TYR A 50 -4.09 -4.47 3.29
CA TYR A 50 -5.30 -5.24 2.96
C TYR A 50 -6.34 -5.20 4.07
N LYS A 51 -5.94 -5.38 5.34
CA LYS A 51 -6.88 -5.32 6.48
C LYS A 51 -7.55 -3.95 6.58
N THR A 52 -6.80 -2.88 6.32
CA THR A 52 -7.35 -1.51 6.34
C THR A 52 -8.25 -1.24 5.15
N LEU A 53 -7.80 -1.56 3.94
CA LEU A 53 -8.61 -1.47 2.72
C LEU A 53 -9.90 -2.25 2.87
N ARG A 54 -9.88 -3.44 3.47
CA ARG A 54 -11.09 -4.27 3.67
C ARG A 54 -12.13 -3.58 4.54
N LYS A 55 -11.74 -2.67 5.44
CA LYS A 55 -12.66 -1.86 6.23
C LYS A 55 -13.22 -0.67 5.46
N LEU A 56 -12.45 -0.10 4.55
CA LEU A 56 -12.81 1.09 3.77
C LEU A 56 -13.58 0.75 2.51
N ASP A 57 -13.04 -0.18 1.72
CA ASP A 57 -13.56 -0.65 0.44
C ASP A 57 -13.21 -2.15 0.27
N PRO A 58 -14.14 -3.04 0.66
CA PRO A 58 -13.94 -4.49 0.55
C PRO A 58 -13.64 -4.96 -0.88
N SER A 59 -14.30 -4.40 -1.90
CA SER A 59 -14.07 -4.80 -3.29
C SER A 59 -12.67 -4.44 -3.75
N ARG A 60 -12.18 -3.27 -3.37
CA ARG A 60 -10.81 -2.86 -3.66
C ARG A 60 -9.77 -3.67 -2.88
N ALA A 61 -10.09 -4.05 -1.65
CA ALA A 61 -9.24 -4.92 -0.85
C ALA A 61 -9.09 -6.31 -1.49
N GLU A 62 -10.18 -6.90 -2.01
CA GLU A 62 -10.09 -8.16 -2.75
C GLU A 62 -9.21 -8.05 -3.99
N ARG A 63 -9.37 -6.97 -4.76
CA ARG A 63 -8.50 -6.72 -5.93
C ARG A 63 -7.04 -6.60 -5.52
N TYR A 64 -6.75 -5.82 -4.47
CA TYR A 64 -5.41 -5.66 -3.92
C TYR A 64 -4.83 -6.99 -3.42
N PHE A 65 -5.63 -7.79 -2.72
CA PHE A 65 -5.22 -9.11 -2.22
C PHE A 65 -4.84 -10.05 -3.37
N ASN A 66 -5.67 -10.11 -4.41
CA ASN A 66 -5.41 -10.96 -5.57
C ASN A 66 -4.18 -10.54 -6.37
N THR A 67 -3.82 -9.24 -6.36
CA THR A 67 -2.65 -8.73 -7.10
C THR A 67 -1.34 -8.85 -6.30
N TYR A 68 -1.37 -8.56 -4.99
CA TYR A 68 -0.15 -8.39 -4.19
C TYR A 68 0.06 -9.42 -3.06
N ILE A 69 -1.00 -10.14 -2.64
CA ILE A 69 -0.94 -11.09 -1.50
C ILE A 69 -1.13 -12.55 -1.92
N LEU A 70 -1.90 -12.80 -2.98
CA LEU A 70 -2.23 -14.14 -3.49
C LEU A 70 -1.34 -14.65 -4.66
N PRO A 71 -0.11 -14.16 -4.92
CA PRO A 71 0.61 -14.52 -6.14
C PRO A 71 0.75 -16.04 -6.33
#